data_AF-D3FF89-F1
#
_entry.id   AF-D3FF89-F1
#
_cell.length_a   1.000
_cell.length_b   1.000
_cell.length_c   1.000
_cell.angle_alpha   90.00
_cell.angle_beta   90.00
_cell.angle_gamma   90.00
#
_symmetry.space_group_name_H-M   'P 1'
#
loop_
_entity.id
_entity.type
_entity.pdbx_description
1 polymer ?
#
loop_
_entity_poly.entity_id
_entity_poly.type
_entity_poly.pdbx_seq_one_letter_code
_entity_poly.pdbx_strand_id
1 'polypeptide(L)' 'MAKGRGNGRRVGCEDCFFRQNLLCALADDEPCATFRPAHPDGLRPPRQLRFQFRQERRTQAVWAMPSAQEQAALHA' A
#
# COMPACT_ATOMS: atom_id res chain seq x y z
N MET A 1 2.77 -16.15 16.40
CA MET A 1 3.97 -16.88 15.93
C MET A 1 4.45 -16.25 14.62
N ALA A 2 5.37 -15.29 14.66
CA ALA A 2 5.98 -14.74 13.44
C ALA A 2 7.05 -15.73 12.96
N LYS A 3 6.77 -16.43 11.85
CA LYS A 3 7.70 -17.39 11.24
C LYS A 3 8.96 -16.63 10.83
N GLY A 4 10.11 -17.01 11.39
CA GLY A 4 11.41 -16.39 11.14
C GLY A 4 11.75 -16.37 9.64
N ARG A 5 12.41 -15.31 9.20
CA ARG A 5 12.94 -15.18 7.83
C ARG A 5 14.07 -16.18 7.67
N GLY A 6 13.80 -17.31 7.02
CA GLY A 6 14.84 -18.24 6.60
C GLY A 6 15.82 -17.53 5.65
N ASN A 7 17.07 -17.98 5.64
CA ASN A 7 18.07 -17.60 4.64
C ASN A 7 17.51 -17.94 3.25
N GLY A 8 16.83 -16.97 2.64
CA GLY A 8 16.08 -17.17 1.42
C GLY A 8 17.03 -17.27 0.24
N ARG A 9 16.82 -18.29 -0.60
CA ARG A 9 17.37 -18.34 -1.96
C ARG A 9 17.18 -16.95 -2.60
N ARG A 10 18.23 -16.40 -3.22
CA ARG A 10 18.08 -15.16 -4.00
C ARG A 10 16.99 -15.40 -5.06
N VAL A 11 15.97 -14.56 -5.05
CA VAL A 11 14.87 -14.62 -6.02
C VAL A 11 15.37 -14.15 -7.37
N GLY A 12 14.98 -14.85 -8.44
CA GLY A 12 15.28 -14.46 -9.83
C GLY A 12 14.03 -14.01 -10.59
N CYS A 13 14.21 -13.44 -11.78
CA CYS A 13 13.10 -13.06 -12.66
C CYS A 13 12.22 -14.27 -13.04
N GLU A 14 12.80 -15.47 -13.12
CA GLU A 14 12.09 -16.74 -13.35
C GLU A 14 11.04 -17.08 -12.25
N ASP A 15 11.22 -16.55 -11.04
CA ASP A 15 10.25 -16.69 -9.94
C ASP A 15 9.12 -15.63 -10.02
N CYS A 16 9.16 -14.74 -11.02
CA CYS A 16 8.22 -13.63 -11.16
C CYS A 16 6.98 -14.03 -11.96
N PHE A 17 5.81 -13.62 -11.47
CA PHE A 17 4.52 -13.77 -12.15
C PHE A 17 4.57 -13.24 -13.60
N PHE A 18 5.18 -12.08 -13.83
CA PHE A 18 5.20 -11.47 -15.17
C PHE A 18 6.06 -12.27 -16.16
N ARG A 19 7.20 -12.82 -15.75
CA ARG A 19 8.07 -13.65 -16.61
C ARG A 19 7.37 -14.95 -17.00
N GLN A 20 6.79 -15.64 -16.02
CA GLN A 20 6.08 -16.91 -16.25
C GLN A 20 4.85 -16.76 -17.17
N ASN A 21 4.26 -15.57 -17.22
CA ASN A 21 3.11 -15.27 -18.09
C ASN A 21 3.50 -14.53 -19.38
N LEU A 22 4.79 -14.37 -19.69
CA LEU A 22 5.29 -13.64 -20.87
C LEU A 22 4.81 -12.17 -20.95
N LEU A 23 4.61 -11.56 -19.77
CA LEU A 23 4.19 -10.16 -19.59
C LEU A 23 5.33 -9.26 -19.10
N CYS A 24 6.55 -9.80 -18.97
CA CYS A 24 7.70 -9.02 -18.52
C CYS A 24 8.23 -8.14 -19.66
N ALA A 25 8.39 -6.84 -19.39
CA ALA A 25 8.93 -5.89 -20.36
C ALA A 25 10.47 -5.82 -20.39
N LEU A 26 11.15 -6.43 -19.41
CA LEU A 26 12.59 -6.36 -19.27
C LEU A 26 13.26 -7.63 -19.82
N ALA A 27 14.38 -7.43 -20.53
CA ALA A 27 15.19 -8.51 -21.09
C ALA A 27 16.12 -9.17 -20.06
N ASP A 28 16.33 -8.54 -18.90
CA ASP A 28 17.19 -9.06 -17.83
C ASP A 28 16.48 -10.16 -17.02
N ASP A 29 17.29 -11.08 -16.50
CA ASP A 29 16.88 -12.19 -15.64
C ASP A 29 17.03 -11.88 -14.14
N GLU A 30 17.53 -10.68 -13.81
CA GLU A 30 17.49 -10.14 -12.45
C GLU A 30 16.07 -9.73 -11.99
N PRO A 31 15.74 -9.85 -10.70
CA PRO A 31 14.46 -9.42 -10.16
C PRO A 31 14.29 -7.89 -10.31
N CYS A 32 13.27 -7.50 -11.06
CA CYS A 32 13.00 -6.09 -11.34
C CYS A 32 12.24 -5.37 -10.22
N ALA A 33 12.15 -4.03 -10.30
CA ALA A 33 11.43 -3.21 -9.33
C ALA A 33 9.93 -3.56 -9.19
N THR A 34 9.34 -4.16 -10.21
CA THR A 34 7.94 -4.61 -10.22
C THR A 34 7.78 -6.09 -9.84
N PHE A 35 8.85 -6.77 -9.40
CA PHE A 35 8.82 -8.20 -9.06
C PHE A 35 7.62 -8.56 -8.16
N ARG A 36 6.85 -9.55 -8.61
CA ARG A 36 5.77 -10.18 -7.85
C ARG A 36 5.98 -11.70 -7.88
N PRO A 37 6.04 -12.38 -6.73
CA PRO A 37 6.15 -13.83 -6.69
C PRO A 37 5.03 -14.51 -7.47
N ALA A 38 5.36 -15.51 -8.28
CA ALA A 38 4.37 -16.32 -8.99
C ALA A 38 3.68 -17.32 -8.03
N HIS A 39 2.60 -16.86 -7.38
CA HIS A 39 1.77 -17.73 -6.56
C HIS A 39 0.80 -18.54 -7.44
N PRO A 40 0.46 -19.81 -7.11
CA PRO A 40 -0.52 -20.60 -7.85
C PRO A 40 -1.91 -19.92 -7.99
N ASP A 41 -2.27 -19.08 -7.03
CA ASP A 41 -3.52 -18.29 -7.07
C ASP A 41 -3.41 -16.97 -7.87
N GLY A 42 -2.27 -16.74 -8.55
CA GLY A 42 -2.00 -15.51 -9.30
C GLY A 42 -1.60 -14.31 -8.43
N LEU A 43 -1.79 -13.10 -8.99
CA LEU A 43 -1.46 -11.85 -8.31
C LEU A 43 -2.40 -11.61 -7.12
N ARG A 44 -1.86 -11.76 -5.91
CA ARG A 44 -2.59 -11.39 -4.69
C ARG A 44 -2.40 -9.92 -4.38
N PRO A 45 -3.48 -9.12 -4.29
CA PRO A 45 -3.37 -7.74 -3.83
C PRO A 45 -2.89 -7.71 -2.38
N PRO A 46 -2.08 -6.70 -1.98
CA PRO A 46 -1.75 -6.51 -0.59
C PRO A 46 -3.03 -6.29 0.22
N ARG A 47 -3.06 -6.80 1.45
CA ARG A 47 -4.20 -6.56 2.33
C ARG A 47 -4.33 -5.06 2.58
N GLN A 48 -5.49 -4.51 2.27
CA GLN A 48 -5.80 -3.13 2.60
C GLN A 48 -5.61 -2.89 4.10
N LEU A 49 -4.99 -1.76 4.45
CA LEU A 49 -4.84 -1.35 5.84
C LEU A 49 -6.24 -1.16 6.47
N ARG A 50 -6.38 -1.55 7.74
CA ARG A 50 -7.63 -1.34 8.48
C ARG A 50 -7.52 -0.06 9.28
N PHE A 51 -8.58 0.75 9.27
CA PHE A 51 -8.69 1.90 10.17
C PHE A 51 -8.66 1.43 11.62
N GLN A 52 -7.80 2.04 12.43
CA GLN A 52 -7.82 1.94 13.88
C GLN A 52 -8.40 3.25 14.42
N PHE A 53 -9.68 3.24 14.78
CA PHE A 53 -10.31 4.38 15.42
C PHE A 53 -9.76 4.53 16.84
N ARG A 54 -9.26 5.73 17.18
CA ARG A 54 -8.92 6.07 18.56
C ARG A 54 -10.21 6.38 19.32
N GLN A 55 -10.35 5.86 20.55
CA GLN A 55 -11.49 6.15 21.41
C GLN A 55 -11.58 7.66 21.73
N GLU A 56 -12.69 8.26 21.27
CA GLU A 56 -13.42 9.49 21.61
C GLU A 56 -12.73 10.77 22.16
N ARG A 57 -11.57 10.74 22.83
CA ARG A 57 -11.05 11.94 23.52
C ARG A 57 -10.50 13.06 22.63
N ARG A 58 -10.63 12.97 21.30
CA ARG A 58 -10.18 14.03 20.36
C ARG A 58 -11.13 14.24 19.17
N THR A 59 -12.45 14.26 19.41
CA THR A 59 -13.41 14.84 18.45
C THR A 59 -13.55 16.35 18.59
N GLN A 60 -12.73 17.01 19.42
CA GLN A 60 -12.55 18.45 19.31
C GLN A 60 -11.54 18.75 18.20
N ALA A 61 -12.02 19.42 17.16
CA ALA A 61 -11.16 20.00 16.16
C ALA A 61 -10.20 20.98 16.84
N VAL A 62 -8.91 20.92 16.48
CA VAL A 62 -7.90 21.90 16.94
C VAL A 62 -8.25 23.31 16.48
N TRP A 63 -9.04 23.41 15.41
CA TRP A 63 -9.52 24.64 14.83
C TRP A 63 -11.01 24.51 14.49
N ALA A 64 -11.83 25.43 15.00
CA ALA A 64 -13.21 25.58 14.57
C ALA A 64 -13.26 26.56 13.40
N MET A 65 -13.90 26.18 12.30
CA MET A 65 -14.13 27.12 11.21
C MET A 65 -15.11 28.21 11.67
N PRO A 66 -14.91 29.47 11.24
CA PRO A 66 -15.90 30.52 11.44
C PRO A 66 -17.26 30.08 10.90
N SER A 67 -18.32 30.47 11.59
CA SER A 67 -19.69 30.35 11.11
C SER A 67 -19.88 31.11 9.79
N ALA A 68 -20.91 30.75 9.03
CA ALA A 68 -21.25 31.47 7.81
C ALA A 68 -21.50 32.96 8.04
N GLN A 69 -22.01 33.33 9.23
CA GLN A 69 -22.27 34.71 9.62
C GLN A 69 -20.96 35.48 9.89
N GLU A 70 -20.02 34.86 10.61
CA GLU A 70 -18.68 35.45 10.84
C GLU A 70 -17.92 35.62 9.53
N GLN A 71 -18.00 34.64 8.62
CA GLN A 71 -17.41 34.77 7.29
C GLN A 71 -18.05 35.90 6.49
N ALA A 72 -19.38 36.04 6.52
CA ALA A 72 -20.07 37.11 5.80
C ALA A 72 -19.67 38.51 6.31
N ALA A 73 -19.50 38.68 7.63
CA ALA A 73 -19.10 39.96 8.22
C ALA A 73 -17.68 40.41 7.85
N LEU A 74 -16.76 39.46 7.58
CA LEU A 74 -15.39 39.79 7.19
C LEU A 74 -15.25 40.33 5.76
N HIS A 75 -16.26 40.09 4.90
CA HIS A 75 -16.25 40.46 3.47
C HIS A 75 -17.36 41.46 3.11
N ALA A 76 -17.93 42.12 4.12
CA ALA A 76 -18.89 43.21 3.98
C ALA A 76 -18.18 44.57 4.08
#